data_AF-A0A9Q7B4T9-F1
#
_entry.id   AF-A0A9Q7B4T9-F1
#
_cell.length_a   1.000
_cell.length_b   1.000
_cell.length_c   1.000
_cell.angle_alpha   90.00
_cell.angle_beta   90.00
_cell.angle_gamma   90.00
#
_symmetry.space_group_name_H-M   'P 1'
#
loop_
_entity.id
_entity.type
_entity.pdbx_description
1 polymer ?
#
loop_
_entity_poly.entity_id
_entity_poly.type
_entity_poly.pdbx_seq_one_letter_code
_entity_poly.pdbx_strand_id
1 'polypeptide(L)'
;MALDALVLGTVNAPYRRSVSSTELVSVLATGKIDSWLVHISTFFTDVRPDLVIDFADAHGIGHSQLQLMYALVKGATGEASKEMEEALVELAQPA
;
A
#
# COMPACT_ATOMS: atom_id res chain seq x y z
N MET A 1 -4.88 -13.35 -7.62
CA MET A 1 -5.62 -14.08 -6.55
C MET A 1 -6.81 -13.24 -6.10
N ALA A 2 -7.75 -13.78 -5.31
CA ALA A 2 -8.93 -13.03 -4.84
C ALA A 2 -8.56 -11.77 -4.04
N LEU A 3 -7.46 -11.82 -3.26
CA LEU A 3 -6.90 -10.69 -2.53
C LEU A 3 -6.49 -9.53 -3.45
N ASP A 4 -5.76 -9.81 -4.54
CA ASP A 4 -5.35 -8.77 -5.50
C ASP A 4 -6.55 -8.05 -6.09
N ALA A 5 -7.64 -8.76 -6.38
CA ALA A 5 -8.84 -8.17 -6.95
C ALA A 5 -9.54 -7.22 -5.96
N LEU A 6 -9.54 -7.56 -4.66
CA LEU A 6 -10.07 -6.70 -3.60
C LEU A 6 -9.25 -5.42 -3.46
N VAL A 7 -7.93 -5.55 -3.37
CA VAL A 7 -7.01 -4.41 -3.25
C VAL A 7 -7.09 -3.51 -4.48
N LEU A 8 -6.94 -4.09 -5.69
CA LEU A 8 -6.97 -3.33 -6.93
C LEU A 8 -8.34 -2.74 -7.25
N GLY A 9 -9.42 -3.36 -6.76
CA GLY A 9 -10.77 -2.82 -6.87
C GLY A 9 -10.87 -1.46 -6.18
N THR A 10 -10.39 -1.36 -4.95
CA THR A 10 -10.35 -0.09 -4.19
C THR A 10 -9.34 0.89 -4.79
N VAL A 11 -8.11 0.44 -5.04
CA VAL A 11 -7.03 1.31 -5.55
C VAL A 11 -7.37 1.94 -6.90
N ASN A 12 -8.04 1.21 -7.79
CA ASN A 12 -8.36 1.71 -9.13
C ASN A 12 -9.73 2.37 -9.24
N ALA A 13 -10.64 2.19 -8.26
CA ALA A 13 -11.99 2.73 -8.30
C ALA A 13 -12.08 4.23 -8.65
N PRO A 14 -11.24 5.12 -8.10
CA PRO A 14 -11.34 6.56 -8.39
C PRO A 14 -10.65 6.98 -9.70
N TYR A 15 -9.94 6.09 -10.38
CA TYR A 15 -9.04 6.46 -11.49
C TYR A 15 -9.42 5.82 -12.82
N ARG A 16 -9.29 6.60 -13.91
CA ARG A 16 -9.46 6.07 -15.29
C ARG A 16 -8.32 5.13 -15.71
N ARG A 17 -7.12 5.37 -15.19
CA ARG A 17 -5.95 4.52 -15.41
C ARG A 17 -5.89 3.49 -14.29
N SER A 18 -5.73 2.22 -14.64
CA SER A 18 -5.59 1.15 -13.67
C SER A 18 -4.14 0.73 -13.53
N VAL A 19 -3.69 0.55 -12.29
CA VAL A 19 -2.43 -0.13 -11.97
C VAL A 19 -2.69 -1.63 -11.84
N SER A 20 -1.81 -2.46 -12.41
CA SER A 20 -1.85 -3.91 -12.21
C SER A 20 -1.23 -4.31 -10.87
N SER A 21 -1.51 -5.53 -10.39
CA SER A 21 -0.89 -6.06 -9.16
C SER A 21 0.63 -6.09 -9.28
N THR A 22 1.18 -6.52 -10.42
CA THR A 22 2.62 -6.56 -10.66
C THR A 22 3.26 -5.17 -10.64
N GLU A 23 2.58 -4.17 -11.21
CA GLU A 23 3.07 -2.78 -11.16
C GLU A 23 3.01 -2.22 -9.75
N LEU A 24 1.92 -2.46 -9.02
CA LEU A 24 1.77 -2.03 -7.63
C LEU A 24 2.88 -2.64 -6.75
N VAL A 25 3.11 -3.95 -6.86
CA VAL A 25 4.20 -4.66 -6.17
C VAL A 25 5.56 -4.08 -6.56
N SER A 26 5.79 -3.84 -7.85
CA SER A 26 7.04 -3.24 -8.32
C SER A 26 7.26 -1.84 -7.73
N VAL A 27 6.23 -1.02 -7.58
CA VAL A 27 6.36 0.30 -6.94
C VAL A 27 6.67 0.15 -5.46
N LEU A 28 5.94 -0.71 -4.75
CA LEU A 28 6.16 -0.97 -3.32
C LEU A 28 7.56 -1.51 -3.03
N ALA A 29 8.10 -2.35 -3.92
CA ALA A 29 9.44 -2.92 -3.77
C ALA A 29 10.57 -1.95 -4.14
N THR A 30 10.34 -1.01 -5.06
CA THR A 30 11.40 -0.13 -5.58
C THR A 30 11.38 1.29 -5.03
N GLY A 31 10.28 1.73 -4.42
CA GLY A 31 10.12 3.11 -3.94
C GLY A 31 9.86 4.14 -5.04
N LYS A 32 9.73 3.72 -6.30
CA LYS A 32 9.53 4.61 -7.45
C LYS A 32 8.06 4.99 -7.61
N ILE A 33 7.59 5.88 -6.76
CA ILE A 33 6.16 6.26 -6.66
C ILE A 33 5.67 7.19 -7.77
N ASP A 34 6.54 7.88 -8.51
CA ASP A 34 6.17 9.02 -9.36
C ASP A 34 5.06 8.72 -10.38
N SER A 35 5.08 7.52 -10.96
CA SER A 35 4.13 7.12 -12.01
C SER A 35 2.76 6.69 -11.49
N TRP A 36 2.65 6.41 -10.19
CA TRP A 36 1.49 5.79 -9.57
C TRP A 36 1.14 6.40 -8.22
N LEU A 37 1.68 7.59 -7.89
CA LEU A 37 1.61 8.20 -6.56
C LEU A 37 0.19 8.20 -5.98
N VAL A 38 -0.79 8.62 -6.77
CA VAL A 38 -2.19 8.67 -6.34
C VAL A 38 -2.75 7.27 -6.03
N HIS A 39 -2.41 6.26 -6.83
CA HIS A 39 -2.79 4.87 -6.57
C HIS A 39 -2.12 4.30 -5.33
N ILE A 40 -0.85 4.62 -5.09
CA ILE A 40 -0.15 4.18 -3.87
C ILE A 40 -0.72 4.90 -2.64
N SER A 41 -1.14 6.16 -2.79
CA SER A 41 -1.82 6.88 -1.71
C SER A 41 -3.13 6.19 -1.34
N THR A 42 -4.01 5.94 -2.31
CA THR A 42 -5.26 5.19 -2.11
C THR A 42 -5.01 3.80 -1.52
N PHE A 43 -3.92 3.13 -1.93
CA PHE A 43 -3.53 1.84 -1.36
C PHE A 43 -3.29 1.91 0.15
N PHE A 44 -2.77 3.03 0.67
CA PHE A 44 -2.51 3.19 2.10
C PHE A 44 -3.63 3.90 2.88
N THR A 45 -4.51 4.65 2.20
CA THR A 45 -5.57 5.42 2.85
C THR A 45 -6.92 4.76 2.81
N ASP A 46 -7.25 4.08 1.71
CA ASP A 46 -8.62 3.63 1.42
C ASP A 46 -8.74 2.10 1.44
N VAL A 47 -7.64 1.38 1.24
CA VAL A 47 -7.61 -0.07 1.44
C VAL A 47 -7.50 -0.35 2.94
N ARG A 48 -8.28 -1.33 3.42
CA ARG A 48 -8.22 -1.71 4.83
C ARG A 48 -6.81 -2.21 5.19
N PRO A 49 -6.26 -1.85 6.36
CA PRO A 49 -4.90 -2.21 6.74
C PRO A 49 -4.63 -3.73 6.73
N ASP A 50 -5.62 -4.56 7.10
CA ASP A 50 -5.52 -6.03 7.04
C ASP A 50 -5.16 -6.50 5.63
N LEU A 51 -5.86 -5.97 4.62
CA LEU A 51 -5.65 -6.35 3.22
C LEU A 51 -4.33 -5.80 2.67
N VAL A 52 -3.89 -4.63 3.15
CA VAL A 52 -2.59 -4.05 2.77
C VAL A 52 -1.45 -4.95 3.25
N ILE A 53 -1.51 -5.41 4.50
CA ILE A 53 -0.51 -6.28 5.10
C ILE A 53 -0.54 -7.65 4.44
N ASP A 54 -1.73 -8.26 4.30
CA ASP A 54 -1.89 -9.56 3.63
C ASP A 54 -1.39 -9.50 2.18
N PHE A 55 -1.61 -8.39 1.48
CA PHE A 55 -1.11 -8.19 0.11
C PHE A 55 0.41 -8.10 0.11
N ALA A 56 1.00 -7.34 1.03
CA ALA A 56 2.45 -7.25 1.16
C ALA A 56 3.07 -8.64 1.41
N ASP A 57 2.53 -9.40 2.35
CA ASP A 57 2.99 -10.74 2.71
C ASP A 57 2.84 -11.72 1.54
N ALA A 58 1.70 -11.73 0.86
CA ALA A 58 1.44 -12.61 -0.28
C ALA A 58 2.40 -12.35 -1.46
N HIS A 59 2.90 -11.12 -1.60
CA HIS A 59 3.84 -10.72 -2.65
C HIS A 59 5.30 -10.61 -2.17
N GLY A 60 5.59 -11.01 -0.92
CA GLY A 60 6.95 -11.04 -0.38
C GLY A 60 7.56 -9.66 -0.07
N ILE A 61 6.71 -8.64 0.13
CA ILE A 61 7.12 -7.31 0.56
C ILE A 61 7.23 -7.32 2.09
N GLY A 62 8.45 -7.14 2.60
CA GLY A 62 8.67 -7.10 4.05
C GLY A 62 7.99 -5.90 4.71
N HIS A 63 7.56 -6.06 5.97
CA HIS A 63 6.84 -5.01 6.72
C HIS A 63 7.67 -3.73 6.89
N SER A 64 8.98 -3.82 7.05
CA SER A 64 9.85 -2.64 7.08
C SER A 64 9.86 -1.87 5.74
N GLN A 65 9.79 -2.59 4.61
CA GLN A 65 9.65 -1.96 3.30
C GLN A 65 8.28 -1.28 3.18
N LEU A 66 7.22 -1.93 3.66
CA LEU A 66 5.87 -1.38 3.68
C LEU A 66 5.78 -0.09 4.52
N GLN A 67 6.41 -0.06 5.70
CA GLN A 67 6.52 1.12 6.55
C GLN A 67 7.27 2.27 5.85
N LEU A 68 8.40 1.96 5.20
CA LEU A 68 9.15 2.95 4.43
C LEU A 68 8.32 3.54 3.29
N MET A 69 7.58 2.69 2.57
CA MET A 69 6.68 3.13 1.51
C MET A 69 5.56 4.03 2.02
N TYR A 70 4.92 3.66 3.13
CA TYR A 70 3.90 4.48 3.75
C TYR A 70 4.45 5.85 4.15
N ALA A 71 5.60 5.90 4.82
CA ALA A 71 6.24 7.15 5.22
C ALA A 71 6.62 8.03 4.02
N LEU A 72 7.10 7.42 2.94
CA LEU A 72 7.48 8.12 1.70
C LEU A 72 6.25 8.71 1.01
N VAL A 73 5.15 7.97 0.90
CA VAL A 73 3.90 8.45 0.29
C VAL A 73 3.26 9.53 1.13
N LYS A 74 3.22 9.37 2.46
CA LYS A 74 2.77 10.39 3.40
C LYS A 74 3.57 11.68 3.29
N GLY A 75 4.89 11.58 3.14
CA GLY A 75 5.76 12.74 2.93
C GLY A 75 5.50 13.45 1.59
N ALA A 76 5.17 12.70 0.54
CA ALA A 76 4.94 13.24 -0.80
C ALA A 76 3.53 13.85 -0.99
N THR A 77 2.51 13.28 -0.35
CA THR A 77 1.10 13.66 -0.55
C THR A 77 0.53 14.47 0.61
N GLY A 78 1.08 14.30 1.82
CA GLY A 78 0.47 14.78 3.06
C GLY A 78 -0.69 13.91 3.56
N GLU A 79 -1.08 12.88 2.82
CA GLU A 79 -2.17 11.98 3.19
C GLU A 79 -1.70 10.98 4.26
N ALA A 80 -2.58 10.68 5.21
CA ALA A 80 -2.30 9.77 6.31
C ALA A 80 -3.56 8.99 6.68
N SER A 81 -3.38 7.73 7.07
CA SER A 81 -4.42 6.89 7.62
C SER A 81 -4.05 6.49 9.03
N LYS A 82 -4.91 6.86 9.99
CA LYS A 82 -4.72 6.51 11.40
C LYS A 82 -4.76 4.99 11.59
N GLU A 83 -5.70 4.31 10.94
CA GLU A 83 -5.84 2.86 11.01
C GLU A 83 -4.59 2.16 10.44
N MET A 84 -4.02 2.70 9.35
CA MET A 84 -2.77 2.18 8.80
C MET A 84 -1.58 2.42 9.74
N GLU A 85 -1.51 3.58 10.38
CA GLU A 85 -0.47 3.88 11.37
C GLU A 85 -0.51 2.95 12.57
N GLU A 86 -1.71 2.70 13.11
CA GLU A 86 -1.92 1.77 14.22
C GLU A 86 -1.49 0.35 13.83
N ALA A 87 -1.93 -0.13 12.66
CA ALA A 87 -1.55 -1.46 12.16
C ALA A 87 -0.03 -1.61 11.95
N LEU A 88 0.64 -0.58 11.43
CA LEU A 88 2.10 -0.59 11.24
C LEU A 88 2.86 -0.57 12.57
N VAL A 89 2.31 0.07 13.60
CA VAL A 89 2.88 0.08 14.96
C VAL A 89 2.72 -1.31 15.59
N GLU A 90 1.55 -1.92 15.49
CA GLU A 90 1.30 -3.28 16.01
C GLU A 90 2.26 -4.30 15.39
N LEU A 91 2.51 -4.21 14.08
CA LEU A 91 3.49 -5.06 13.38
C LEU A 91 4.95 -4.84 13.83
N ALA A 92 5.28 -3.66 14.36
CA ALA A 92 6.62 -3.35 14.84
C ALA A 92 6.87 -3.83 16.28
N GLN A 93 5.83 -4.24 17.01
CA GLN A 93 5.99 -4.75 18.37
C GLN A 93 6.43 -6.22 18.33
N PRO A 94 7.51 -6.60 19.05
CA PRO A 94 7.84 -8.01 19.21
C PRO A 94 6.70 -8.70 19.98
N ALA A 95 6.24 -9.84 19.45
CA ALA A 95 5.25 -10.71 20.08
C ALA A 95 5.69 -11.20 21.47
#